data_AF-A0A560W8I5-F1
#
_entry.id   AF-A0A560W8I5-F1
#
_cell.length_a   1.000
_cell.length_b   1.000
_cell.length_c   1.000
_cell.angle_alpha   90.00
_cell.angle_beta   90.00
_cell.angle_gamma   90.00
#
_symmetry.space_group_name_H-M   'P 1'
#
loop_
_entity.id
_entity.type
_entity.pdbx_description
1 polymer ?
#
loop_
_entity_poly.entity_id
_entity_poly.type
_entity_poly.pdbx_seq_one_letter_code
_entity_poly.pdbx_strand_id
1 'polypeptide(L)' 'MPATHSARESAPRPQPVSGVPMRDLLAACAAAAAVSTPPPAPEPRRREPVRRHREAA' A
#
# COMPACT_ATOMS: atom_id res chain seq x y z
N MET A 1 46.00 15.44 29.01
CA MET A 1 44.56 15.57 28.69
C MET A 1 44.28 14.69 27.47
N PRO A 2 43.57 13.56 27.59
CA PRO A 2 43.26 12.72 26.43
C PRO A 2 42.20 13.40 25.56
N ALA A 3 42.41 13.39 24.24
CA ALA A 3 41.48 13.95 23.28
C ALA A 3 40.15 13.18 23.29
N THR A 4 39.05 13.92 23.34
CA THR A 4 37.69 13.38 23.30
C THR A 4 37.53 12.51 22.06
N HIS A 5 37.39 11.20 22.28
CA HIS A 5 37.03 10.23 21.25
C HIS A 5 35.80 10.76 20.51
N SER A 6 35.96 11.08 19.23
CA SER A 6 34.95 11.78 18.44
C SER A 6 33.68 10.93 18.38
N ALA A 7 32.56 11.48 18.85
CA ALA A 7 31.22 10.89 18.81
C ALA A 7 30.73 10.49 17.39
N ARG A 8 31.54 10.70 16.35
CA ARG A 8 31.31 10.27 14.97
C ARG A 8 31.67 8.81 14.70
N GLU A 9 32.45 8.16 15.57
CA GLU A 9 32.88 6.77 15.31
C GLU A 9 31.77 5.74 15.59
N SER A 10 30.72 6.10 16.33
CA SER A 10 29.60 5.22 16.65
C SER A 10 28.35 5.43 15.79
N ALA A 11 28.48 5.98 14.57
CA ALA A 11 27.37 5.87 13.63
C ALA A 11 27.22 4.39 13.25
N PRO A 12 26.09 3.72 13.58
CA PRO A 12 25.91 2.32 13.22
C PRO A 12 25.98 2.23 11.70
N ARG A 13 26.98 1.49 11.18
CA ARG A 13 27.03 1.19 9.75
C ARG A 13 25.74 0.46 9.40
N PRO A 14 25.05 0.85 8.32
CA PRO A 14 23.87 0.12 7.87
C PRO A 14 24.28 -1.33 7.67
N GLN A 15 23.70 -2.20 8.48
CA GLN A 15 23.98 -3.63 8.41
C GLN A 15 23.45 -4.12 7.06
N PRO A 16 24.18 -5.01 6.37
CA PRO A 16 23.66 -5.59 5.14
C PRO A 16 22.39 -6.35 5.50
N VAL A 17 21.24 -5.75 5.21
CA VAL A 17 19.97 -6.46 5.26
C VAL A 17 20.12 -7.62 4.30
N SER A 18 19.91 -8.85 4.79
CA SER A 18 19.77 -10.00 3.91
C SER A 18 18.83 -9.60 2.78
N GLY A 19 19.29 -9.72 1.53
CA GLY A 19 18.64 -9.08 0.39
C GLY A 19 17.17 -9.45 0.36
N VAL A 20 16.29 -8.45 0.48
CA VAL A 20 14.86 -8.66 0.31
C VAL A 20 14.66 -9.20 -1.11
N PRO A 21 14.00 -10.35 -1.29
CA PRO A 21 13.78 -10.86 -2.63
C PRO A 21 12.94 -9.85 -3.40
N MET A 22 13.23 -9.66 -4.69
CA MET A 22 12.57 -8.65 -5.54
C MET A 22 11.03 -8.74 -5.48
N ARG A 23 10.51 -9.97 -5.30
CA ARG A 23 9.07 -10.23 -5.11
C ARG A 23 8.49 -9.51 -3.89
N ASP A 24 9.19 -9.53 -2.76
CA ASP A 24 8.70 -8.93 -1.52
C ASP A 24 8.74 -7.41 -1.61
N LEU A 25 9.73 -6.83 -2.31
CA LEU A 25 9.75 -5.40 -2.63
C LEU A 25 8.54 -5.00 -3.49
N LEU A 26 8.25 -5.76 -4.55
CA LEU A 26 7.09 -5.52 -5.42
C LEU A 26 5.77 -5.66 -4.65
N ALA A 27 5.66 -6.67 -3.78
CA ALA A 27 4.49 -6.87 -2.92
C ALA A 27 4.30 -5.69 -1.95
N ALA A 28 5.37 -5.20 -1.33
CA ALA A 28 5.34 -4.04 -0.46
C ALA A 28 4.89 -2.77 -1.21
N CYS A 29 5.37 -2.56 -2.44
CA CYS A 29 4.92 -1.44 -3.28
C CYS A 29 3.42 -1.54 -3.62
N ALA A 30 2.93 -2.73 -3.98
CA ALA A 30 1.50 -2.94 -4.26
C ALA A 30 0.62 -2.70 -3.01
N ALA A 31 1.08 -3.15 -1.83
CA ALA A 31 0.39 -2.89 -0.57
C ALA A 31 0.34 -1.39 -0.24
N ALA A 32 1.46 -0.67 -0.41
CA ALA A 32 1.51 0.77 -0.20
C ALA A 32 0.55 1.52 -1.14
N ALA A 33 0.45 1.09 -2.41
CA ALA A 33 -0.52 1.63 -3.34
C ALA A 33 -1.96 1.39 -2.86
N ALA A 34 -2.32 0.18 -2.41
CA ALA A 34 -3.67 -0.11 -1.91
C ALA A 34 -4.05 0.73 -0.67
N VAL A 35 -3.07 1.05 0.20
CA VAL A 35 -3.29 1.92 1.36
C VAL A 35 -3.48 3.38 0.95
N SER A 36 -2.66 3.88 0.01
CA SER A 36 -2.70 5.27 -0.44
C SER A 36 -3.87 5.57 -1.37
N THR A 37 -4.24 4.60 -2.18
CA THR A 37 -5.37 4.66 -3.11
C THR A 37 -6.34 3.54 -2.76
N PRO A 38 -7.22 3.75 -1.78
CA PRO A 38 -8.26 2.79 -1.48
C PRO A 38 -9.14 2.58 -2.73
N PRO A 39 -9.54 1.33 -3.03
CA PRO A 39 -10.36 1.07 -4.20
C PRO A 39 -11.70 1.81 -4.08
N PRO A 40 -12.28 2.26 -5.21
CA PRO A 40 -13.61 2.84 -5.20
C PRO A 40 -14.62 1.84 -4.64
N ALA A 41 -15.61 2.34 -3.91
CA ALA A 41 -16.68 1.51 -3.39
C ALA A 41 -17.32 0.73 -4.55
N PRO A 42 -17.64 -0.57 -4.36
CA PRO A 42 -18.29 -1.35 -5.41
C PRO A 42 -19.57 -0.65 -5.85
N GLU A 43 -19.69 -0.39 -7.16
CA GLU A 43 -20.81 0.33 -7.74
C GLU A 43 -22.12 -0.33 -7.30
N PRO A 44 -23.05 0.41 -6.66
CA PRO A 44 -24.32 -0.17 -6.27
C PRO A 44 -25.00 -0.66 -7.55
N ARG A 45 -25.31 -1.97 -7.61
CA ARG A 45 -26.07 -2.56 -8.73
C ARG A 45 -27.32 -1.70 -8.94
N ARG A 46 -27.34 -0.91 -10.02
CA ARG A 46 -28.52 -0.16 -10.43
C ARG A 46 -29.64 -1.18 -10.57
N ARG A 47 -30.60 -1.14 -9.65
CA ARG A 47 -31.86 -1.86 -9.81
C ARG A 47 -32.49 -1.27 -11.06
N GLU A 48 -32.43 -2.00 -12.16
CA GLU A 48 -33.16 -1.60 -13.36
C GLU A 48 -34.63 -1.45 -12.95
N PRO A 49 -35.28 -0.31 -13.28
CA PRO A 49 -36.69 -0.17 -13.02
C PRO A 49 -37.40 -1.23 -13.85
N VAL A 50 -37.98 -2.22 -13.16
CA VAL A 50 -38.87 -3.21 -13.76
C VAL A 50 -39.97 -2.42 -14.46
N ARG A 51 -39.91 -2.34 -15.80
CA ARG A 51 -41.02 -1.86 -16.60
C ARG A 51 -42.19 -2.77 -16.29
N ARG A 52 -43.09 -2.35 -15.40
CA ARG A 52 -44.43 -2.93 -15.32
C ARG A 52 -45.12 -2.56 -16.62
N HIS A 53 -45.15 -3.52 -17.54
CA HIS A 53 -46.08 -3.51 -18.66
C HIS A 53 -47.48 -3.42 -18.05
N ARG A 54 -48.05 -2.22 -18.04
CA ARG A 54 -49.45 -1.99 -17.72
C ARG A 54 -50.22 -2.69 -18.84
N GLU A 55 -50.79 -3.84 -18.51
CA GLU A 55 -51.68 -4.57 -19.38
C GLU A 55 -52.86 -3.71 -19.82
N ALA A 56 -53.34 -4.05 -21.02
CA ALA A 56 -54.48 -3.50 -21.70
C ALA A 56 -55.75 -3.45 -20.84
N ALA A 57 -56.53 -2.38 -21.04
CA ALA A 57 -57.97 -2.37 -20.87
C ALA A 57 -58.55 -1.36 -21.88
#